data_AF-A0A350IEQ8-F1
#
_entry.id   AF-A0A350IEQ8-F1
#
_cell.length_a   1.000
_cell.length_b   1.000
_cell.length_c   1.000
_cell.angle_alpha   90.00
_cell.angle_beta   90.00
_cell.angle_gamma   90.00
#
_symmetry.space_group_name_H-M   'P 1'
#
loop_
_entity.id
_entity.type
_entity.pdbx_description
1 polymer ?
#
loop_
_entity_poly.entity_id
_entity_poly.type
_entity_poly.pdbx_seq_one_letter_code
_entity_poly.pdbx_strand_id
1 'polypeptide(L)'
;MYEKTPVMFSGAEKKFEIIIEGHRYIVKFQKNSEVGLIFNHVSEYLGSHIFQSIGIPVQETFLGTYDGKNVVVMKNFLEPEDALVAFNGVGESSLERDKELYQYTYEDITAMLRENMKSTNVEETIDRFWDMFIVDALIGNFDRHGG
;
A
#
# COMPACT_ATOMS: atom_id res chain seq x y z
N MET A 1 -10.91 -18.60 17.76
CA MET A 1 -11.37 -17.38 17.05
C MET A 1 -10.43 -16.26 17.49
N TYR A 2 -9.78 -15.57 16.56
CA TYR A 2 -8.83 -14.49 16.92
C TYR A 2 -9.57 -13.27 17.45
N GLU A 3 -8.95 -12.57 18.40
CA GLU A 3 -9.48 -11.32 18.96
C GLU A 3 -9.52 -10.25 17.86
N LYS A 4 -10.66 -9.57 17.69
CA LYS A 4 -10.84 -8.46 16.74
C LYS A 4 -10.72 -7.13 17.46
N THR A 5 -10.02 -6.18 16.87
CA THR A 5 -9.96 -4.81 17.39
C THR A 5 -11.10 -3.97 16.83
N PRO A 6 -11.49 -2.85 17.49
CA PRO A 6 -12.52 -1.94 16.97
C PRO A 6 -12.03 -1.06 15.82
N VAL A 7 -10.79 -1.24 15.34
CA VAL A 7 -10.17 -0.41 14.31
C VAL A 7 -10.88 -0.61 12.97
N MET A 8 -11.33 0.49 12.38
CA MET A 8 -11.92 0.54 11.04
C MET A 8 -10.89 1.10 10.07
N PHE A 9 -10.66 0.40 8.96
CA PHE A 9 -9.76 0.87 7.91
C PHE A 9 -10.57 1.43 6.74
N SER A 10 -10.09 2.52 6.14
CA SER A 10 -10.67 3.15 4.95
C SER A 10 -10.47 2.33 3.67
N GLY A 11 -11.22 2.60 2.61
CA GLY A 11 -11.08 1.93 1.30
C GLY A 11 -12.25 0.98 0.96
N ALA A 12 -12.33 0.59 -0.30
CA ALA A 12 -13.48 -0.17 -0.82
C ALA A 12 -13.53 -1.64 -0.38
N GLU A 13 -12.44 -2.17 0.17
CA GLU A 13 -12.34 -3.58 0.55
C GLU A 13 -12.83 -3.83 1.97
N LYS A 14 -13.55 -4.93 2.20
CA LYS A 14 -13.85 -5.38 3.55
C LYS A 14 -12.54 -5.81 4.23
N LYS A 15 -12.22 -5.15 5.34
CA LYS A 15 -11.06 -5.47 6.17
C LYS A 15 -11.32 -5.15 7.64
N PHE A 16 -10.64 -5.87 8.52
CA PHE A 16 -10.64 -5.65 9.96
C PHE A 16 -9.29 -6.06 10.54
N GLU A 17 -9.01 -5.67 11.77
CA GLU A 17 -7.78 -6.03 12.46
C GLU A 17 -8.02 -7.12 13.52
N ILE A 18 -7.03 -8.00 13.64
CA ILE A 18 -6.95 -9.07 14.64
C ILE A 18 -5.63 -9.06 15.38
N ILE A 19 -5.60 -9.71 16.53
CA ILE A 19 -4.39 -9.95 17.30
C ILE A 19 -4.00 -11.43 17.20
N ILE A 20 -2.73 -11.68 16.84
CA ILE A 20 -2.11 -13.01 16.83
C ILE A 20 -0.81 -12.88 17.62
N GLU A 21 -0.67 -13.64 18.71
CA GLU A 21 0.56 -13.66 19.54
C GLU A 21 1.05 -12.26 19.95
N GLY A 22 0.11 -11.38 20.34
CA GLY A 22 0.41 -10.00 20.75
C GLY A 22 0.71 -9.02 19.62
N HIS A 23 0.73 -9.47 18.37
CA HIS A 23 0.95 -8.62 17.20
C HIS A 23 -0.36 -8.32 16.47
N ARG A 24 -0.47 -7.12 15.92
CA ARG A 24 -1.65 -6.67 15.17
C ARG A 24 -1.54 -7.04 13.69
N TYR A 25 -2.64 -7.52 13.12
CA TYR A 25 -2.73 -7.90 11.72
C TYR A 25 -4.02 -7.40 11.08
N ILE A 26 -3.92 -6.94 9.85
CA ILE A 26 -5.04 -6.54 9.01
C ILE A 26 -5.44 -7.73 8.14
N VAL A 27 -6.71 -8.14 8.22
CA VAL A 27 -7.29 -9.18 7.37
C VAL A 27 -8.02 -8.51 6.21
N LYS A 28 -7.58 -8.76 4.98
CA LYS A 28 -8.25 -8.32 3.74
C LYS A 28 -8.88 -9.51 3.03
N PHE A 29 -10.15 -9.38 2.65
CA PHE A 29 -10.88 -10.43 1.94
C PHE A 29 -10.64 -10.41 0.44
N GLN A 30 -10.71 -11.59 -0.17
CA GLN A 30 -10.83 -11.71 -1.61
C GLN A 30 -12.04 -10.90 -2.13
N LYS A 31 -11.82 -10.14 -3.21
CA LYS A 31 -12.86 -9.40 -3.92
C LYS A 31 -13.62 -10.29 -4.91
N ASN A 32 -14.91 -10.00 -5.04
CA ASN A 32 -15.72 -10.36 -6.20
C ASN A 32 -15.88 -9.13 -7.09
N SER A 33 -15.73 -9.29 -8.40
CA SER A 33 -16.22 -8.34 -9.41
C SER A 33 -17.49 -8.85 -10.05
N GLU A 34 -18.12 -7.98 -10.85
CA GLU A 34 -19.26 -8.33 -11.72
C GLU A 34 -18.91 -9.45 -12.70
N VAL A 35 -17.62 -9.65 -13.00
CA VAL A 35 -17.12 -10.62 -13.98
C VAL A 35 -16.56 -11.89 -13.32
N GLY A 36 -16.51 -11.95 -11.99
CA GLY A 36 -16.08 -13.13 -11.24
C GLY A 36 -15.16 -12.84 -10.05
N LEU A 37 -14.52 -13.89 -9.54
CA LEU A 37 -13.56 -13.79 -8.45
C LEU A 37 -12.29 -13.06 -8.92
N ILE A 38 -11.89 -12.01 -8.19
CA ILE A 38 -10.59 -11.35 -8.39
C ILE A 38 -9.59 -11.94 -7.40
N PHE A 39 -8.34 -12.12 -7.81
CA PHE A 39 -7.28 -12.67 -6.94
C PHE A 39 -6.46 -11.60 -6.22
N ASN A 40 -7.09 -10.49 -5.79
CA ASN A 40 -6.42 -9.36 -5.12
C ASN A 40 -5.57 -9.80 -3.90
N HIS A 41 -6.08 -10.73 -3.10
CA HIS A 41 -5.34 -11.31 -1.97
C HIS A 41 -4.04 -12.02 -2.39
N VAL A 42 -4.03 -12.70 -3.54
CA VAL A 42 -2.82 -13.34 -4.09
C VAL A 42 -1.88 -12.30 -4.65
N SER A 43 -2.39 -11.30 -5.39
CA SER A 43 -1.58 -10.20 -5.92
C SER A 43 -0.87 -9.43 -4.80
N GLU A 44 -1.57 -9.14 -3.70
CA GLU A 44 -1.01 -8.48 -2.51
C GLU A 44 0.12 -9.30 -1.87
N TYR A 45 -0.12 -10.61 -1.71
CA TYR A 45 0.89 -11.53 -1.16
C TYR A 45 2.13 -11.60 -2.05
N LEU A 46 1.94 -11.82 -3.36
CA LEU A 46 3.04 -11.93 -4.32
C LEU A 46 3.80 -10.61 -4.45
N GLY A 47 3.11 -9.48 -4.56
CA GLY A 47 3.74 -8.16 -4.60
C GLY A 47 4.63 -7.93 -3.38
N SER A 48 4.09 -8.15 -2.18
CA SER A 48 4.86 -8.01 -0.94
C SER A 48 6.08 -8.93 -0.90
N HIS A 49 5.96 -10.20 -1.33
CA HIS A 49 7.08 -11.12 -1.34
C HIS A 49 8.13 -10.80 -2.41
N ILE A 50 7.74 -10.21 -3.55
CA ILE A 50 8.68 -9.73 -4.57
C ILE A 50 9.51 -8.59 -4.00
N PHE A 51 8.87 -7.57 -3.40
CA PHE A 51 9.55 -6.47 -2.72
C PHE A 51 10.52 -6.98 -1.64
N GLN A 52 10.06 -7.93 -0.80
CA GLN A 52 10.88 -8.55 0.23
C GLN A 52 12.09 -9.31 -0.35
N SER A 53 11.92 -10.01 -1.46
CA SER A 53 12.98 -10.84 -2.08
C SER A 53 14.17 -10.03 -2.58
N ILE A 54 13.95 -8.75 -2.89
CA ILE A 54 14.98 -7.81 -3.36
C ILE A 54 15.43 -6.83 -2.26
N GLY A 55 15.02 -7.06 -1.01
CA GLY A 55 15.49 -6.30 0.15
C GLY A 55 14.80 -4.95 0.37
N ILE A 56 13.70 -4.65 -0.34
CA ILE A 56 12.94 -3.42 -0.12
C ILE A 56 12.00 -3.62 1.09
N PRO A 57 12.02 -2.73 2.10
CA PRO A 57 11.10 -2.81 3.23
C PRO A 57 9.64 -2.79 2.78
N VAL A 58 8.87 -3.79 3.22
CA VAL A 58 7.47 -3.98 2.84
C VAL A 58 6.72 -4.68 3.97
N GLN A 59 5.40 -4.56 3.97
CA GLN A 59 4.55 -5.23 4.95
C GLN A 59 4.66 -6.75 4.85
N GLU A 60 4.74 -7.41 6.00
CA GLU A 60 4.73 -8.87 6.09
C GLU A 60 3.32 -9.39 5.79
N THR A 61 3.21 -10.39 4.91
CA THR A 61 1.91 -10.91 4.44
C THR A 61 1.83 -12.43 4.48
N PHE A 62 0.61 -12.94 4.67
CA PHE A 62 0.31 -14.37 4.71
C PHE A 62 -0.99 -14.65 3.97
N LEU A 63 -1.02 -15.74 3.20
CA LEU A 63 -2.28 -16.25 2.65
C LEU A 63 -2.99 -17.11 3.70
N GLY A 64 -4.32 -17.04 3.73
CA GLY A 64 -5.11 -17.84 4.64
C GLY A 64 -6.59 -17.91 4.27
N THR A 65 -7.35 -18.52 5.16
CA THR A 65 -8.81 -18.57 5.08
C THR A 65 -9.44 -18.07 6.36
N TYR A 66 -10.55 -17.35 6.23
CA TYR A 66 -11.37 -16.88 7.36
C TYR A 66 -12.84 -17.14 7.04
N ASP A 67 -13.53 -17.90 7.89
CA ASP A 67 -14.92 -18.35 7.67
C ASP A 67 -15.15 -18.92 6.25
N GLY A 68 -14.22 -19.75 5.78
CA GLY A 68 -14.28 -20.39 4.46
C GLY A 68 -13.99 -19.45 3.27
N LYS A 69 -13.60 -18.20 3.51
CA LYS A 69 -13.25 -17.23 2.46
C LYS A 69 -11.74 -17.01 2.41
N ASN A 70 -11.20 -16.85 1.20
CA ASN A 70 -9.79 -16.52 1.02
C ASN A 70 -9.50 -15.11 1.52
N VAL A 71 -8.38 -14.97 2.22
CA VAL A 71 -7.89 -13.71 2.77
C VAL A 71 -6.38 -13.59 2.57
N VAL A 72 -5.90 -12.35 2.54
CA VAL A 72 -4.51 -12.02 2.84
C VAL A 72 -4.48 -11.35 4.21
N VAL A 73 -3.58 -11.81 5.06
CA VAL A 73 -3.34 -11.28 6.40
C VAL A 73 -2.03 -10.52 6.34
N MET A 74 -2.03 -9.27 6.78
CA MET A 74 -0.87 -8.39 6.69
C MET A 74 -0.53 -7.88 8.08
N LYS A 75 0.74 -7.88 8.49
CA LYS A 75 1.15 -7.33 9.78
C LYS A 75 0.91 -5.82 9.78
N ASN A 76 0.21 -5.32 10.79
CA ASN A 76 0.06 -3.88 10.97
C ASN A 76 1.37 -3.32 11.54
N PHE A 77 2.03 -2.46 10.77
CA PHE A 77 3.33 -1.87 11.11
C PHE A 77 3.22 -0.58 11.90
N LEU A 78 2.03 0.02 12.00
CA LEU A 78 1.82 1.20 12.83
C LEU A 78 1.88 0.80 14.30
N GLU A 79 2.39 1.67 15.15
CA GLU A 79 2.17 1.57 16.60
C GLU A 79 0.77 2.10 16.97
N PRO A 80 0.22 1.82 18.17
CA PRO A 80 -1.13 2.25 18.53
C PRO A 80 -1.35 3.77 18.47
N GLU A 81 -0.29 4.54 18.70
CA GLU A 81 -0.30 6.00 18.68
C GLU A 81 0.00 6.60 17.30
N ASP A 82 0.43 5.78 16.34
CA ASP A 82 0.80 6.24 15.00
C ASP A 82 -0.43 6.42 14.11
N ALA A 83 -0.36 7.42 13.24
CA ALA A 83 -1.29 7.61 12.14
C ALA A 83 -0.54 7.56 10.81
N LEU A 84 -1.03 6.72 9.89
CA LEU A 84 -0.53 6.72 8.51
C LEU A 84 -1.08 7.93 7.77
N VAL A 85 -0.18 8.83 7.35
CA VAL A 85 -0.52 9.92 6.45
C VAL A 85 -0.18 9.48 5.03
N ALA A 86 -1.20 9.19 4.23
CA ALA A 86 -1.03 8.87 2.82
C ALA A 86 -0.38 10.03 2.06
N PHE A 87 0.34 9.73 0.97
CA PHE A 87 1.03 10.74 0.18
C PHE A 87 0.09 11.87 -0.31
N ASN A 88 -1.12 11.51 -0.73
CA ASN A 88 -2.19 12.46 -1.11
C ASN A 88 -2.62 13.39 0.05
N GLY A 89 -2.36 13.01 1.30
CA GLY A 89 -2.64 13.83 2.48
C GLY A 89 -1.51 14.79 2.87
N VAL A 90 -0.33 14.67 2.24
CA VAL A 90 0.85 15.52 2.55
C VAL A 90 0.95 16.72 1.60
N GLY A 91 0.47 16.59 0.35
CA GLY A 91 0.49 17.66 -0.65
C GLY A 91 -0.89 18.25 -0.93
N GLU A 92 -1.13 19.51 -0.58
CA GLU A 92 -2.09 20.33 -1.32
C GLU A 92 -1.55 20.45 -2.75
N SER A 93 -2.10 19.65 -3.68
CA SER A 93 -1.60 19.59 -5.05
C SER A 93 -1.84 20.92 -5.78
N SER A 94 -0.84 21.78 -5.83
CA SER A 94 -0.82 22.97 -6.70
C SER A 94 -0.46 22.66 -8.15
N LEU A 95 -0.86 21.50 -8.68
CA LEU A 95 -0.63 21.13 -10.08
C LEU A 95 -1.85 20.40 -10.66
N GLU A 96 -2.94 21.15 -10.84
CA GLU A 96 -3.91 20.91 -11.90
C GLU A 96 -3.27 21.28 -13.26
N ARG A 97 -2.26 20.53 -13.71
CA ARG A 97 -1.86 20.57 -15.13
C ARG A 97 -2.24 19.25 -15.76
N ASP A 98 -2.82 19.34 -16.96
CA ASP A 98 -3.46 18.26 -17.71
C ASP A 98 -2.71 16.93 -17.60
N LYS A 99 -3.20 16.06 -16.70
CA LYS A 99 -2.67 14.73 -16.41
C LYS A 99 -2.72 13.78 -17.62
N GLU A 100 -3.50 14.13 -18.64
CA GLU A 100 -3.72 13.30 -19.83
C GLU A 100 -2.68 13.52 -20.94
N LEU A 101 -1.88 14.59 -20.90
CA LEU A 101 -0.95 14.95 -21.98
C LEU A 101 0.50 15.15 -21.52
N TYR A 102 0.74 15.27 -20.21
CA TYR A 102 2.08 15.54 -19.68
C TYR A 102 2.78 14.26 -19.24
N GLN A 103 3.85 13.89 -19.94
CA GLN A 103 4.75 12.82 -19.52
C GLN A 103 5.75 13.39 -18.51
N TYR A 104 5.63 12.99 -17.25
CA TYR A 104 6.54 13.41 -16.21
C TYR A 104 7.94 12.84 -16.43
N THR A 105 8.96 13.69 -16.35
CA THR A 105 10.36 13.28 -16.34
C THR A 105 10.81 12.90 -14.92
N TYR A 106 12.00 12.29 -14.81
CA TYR A 106 12.64 12.04 -13.52
C TYR A 106 12.79 13.33 -12.70
N GLU A 107 13.23 14.40 -13.38
CA GLU A 107 13.46 15.71 -12.79
C GLU A 107 12.15 16.33 -12.28
N ASP A 108 11.05 16.20 -13.05
CA ASP A 108 9.74 16.73 -12.65
C ASP A 108 9.22 16.05 -11.37
N ILE A 109 9.32 14.71 -11.29
CA ILE A 109 8.87 13.95 -10.12
C ILE A 109 9.75 14.27 -8.90
N THR A 110 11.06 14.36 -9.10
CA THR A 110 12.03 14.67 -8.04
C THR A 110 11.79 16.08 -7.49
N ALA A 111 11.56 17.07 -8.35
CA ALA A 111 11.22 18.44 -7.94
C ALA A 111 9.89 18.48 -7.16
N MET A 112 8.86 17.80 -7.68
CA MET A 112 7.56 17.71 -7.02
C MET A 112 7.66 17.07 -5.62
N LEU A 113 8.41 15.98 -5.47
CA LEU A 113 8.64 15.32 -4.18
C LEU A 113 9.36 16.26 -3.20
N ARG A 114 10.36 17.03 -3.67
CA ARG A 114 11.05 18.04 -2.85
C ARG A 114 10.13 19.16 -2.37
N GLU A 115 9.23 19.63 -3.22
CA GLU A 115 8.35 20.77 -2.93
C GLU A 115 7.17 20.41 -2.00
N ASN A 116 6.66 19.18 -2.08
CA ASN A 116 5.45 18.75 -1.36
C ASN A 116 5.73 18.07 -0.02
N MET A 117 6.99 17.83 0.34
CA MET A 117 7.32 17.11 1.57
C MET A 117 7.52 18.04 2.77
N LYS A 118 6.68 17.85 3.80
CA LYS A 118 6.93 18.33 5.17
C LYS A 118 7.93 17.46 5.95
N SER A 119 8.52 16.45 5.29
CA SER A 119 9.35 15.41 5.90
C SER A 119 10.80 15.85 6.11
N THR A 120 11.46 15.27 7.11
CA THR A 120 12.85 15.57 7.51
C THR A 120 13.91 14.88 6.63
N ASN A 121 13.54 13.90 5.78
CA ASN A 121 14.48 13.20 4.88
C ASN A 121 13.93 13.07 3.45
N VAL A 122 14.26 14.05 2.61
CA VAL A 122 13.74 14.19 1.24
C VAL A 122 14.39 13.21 0.27
N GLU A 123 15.71 13.02 0.36
CA GLU A 123 16.45 12.13 -0.56
C GLU A 123 16.04 10.66 -0.36
N GLU A 124 15.89 10.20 0.89
CA GLU A 124 15.43 8.83 1.16
C GLU A 124 14.02 8.57 0.59
N THR A 125 13.15 9.57 0.62
CA THR A 125 11.80 9.43 0.04
C THR A 125 11.84 9.32 -1.49
N ILE A 126 12.73 10.07 -2.14
CA ILE A 126 12.93 9.99 -3.60
C ILE A 126 13.46 8.60 -3.97
N ASP A 127 14.46 8.10 -3.25
CA ASP A 127 15.01 6.76 -3.49
C ASP A 127 13.92 5.69 -3.32
N ARG A 128 13.15 5.75 -2.23
CA ARG A 128 12.01 4.84 -2.02
C ARG A 128 10.95 4.90 -3.10
N PHE A 129 10.67 6.10 -3.63
CA PHE A 129 9.72 6.26 -4.72
C PHE A 129 10.21 5.52 -5.98
N TRP A 130 11.49 5.68 -6.33
CA TRP A 130 12.06 5.04 -7.53
C TRP A 130 12.21 3.53 -7.38
N ASP A 131 12.63 3.04 -6.22
CA ASP A 131 12.63 1.62 -5.90
C ASP A 131 11.25 1.01 -6.12
N MET A 132 10.22 1.66 -5.59
CA MET A 132 8.84 1.25 -5.74
C MET A 132 8.38 1.28 -7.21
N PHE A 133 8.63 2.38 -7.92
CA PHE A 133 8.26 2.55 -9.33
C PHE A 133 8.85 1.47 -10.24
N ILE A 134 10.13 1.12 -10.05
CA ILE A 134 10.81 0.09 -10.84
C ILE A 134 10.15 -1.28 -10.60
N VAL A 135 9.85 -1.62 -9.35
CA VAL A 135 9.21 -2.90 -9.02
C VAL A 135 7.79 -2.95 -9.54
N ASP A 136 7.02 -1.86 -9.44
CA ASP A 136 5.68 -1.78 -10.00
C ASP A 136 5.68 -2.01 -11.52
N ALA A 137 6.63 -1.40 -12.23
CA ALA A 137 6.80 -1.61 -13.66
C ALA A 137 7.13 -3.08 -13.98
N LEU A 138 7.95 -3.73 -13.14
CA LEU A 138 8.30 -5.14 -13.29
C LEU A 138 7.09 -6.07 -13.07
N ILE A 139 6.26 -5.81 -12.06
CA ILE A 139 5.12 -6.67 -11.71
C ILE A 139 3.81 -6.26 -12.43
N GLY A 140 3.84 -5.19 -13.21
CA GLY A 140 2.67 -4.66 -13.91
C GLY A 140 1.61 -4.08 -12.98
N ASN A 141 2.02 -3.37 -11.92
CA ASN A 141 1.11 -2.71 -11.01
C ASN A 141 0.63 -1.36 -11.59
N PHE A 142 -0.52 -1.38 -12.26
CA PHE A 142 -1.12 -0.19 -12.89
C PHE A 142 -2.07 0.60 -11.97
N ASP A 143 -2.28 0.15 -10.73
CA ASP A 143 -3.26 0.74 -9.79
C ASP A 143 -2.59 1.47 -8.62
N ARG A 144 -1.29 1.79 -8.73
CA ARG A 144 -0.63 2.60 -7.69
C ARG A 144 -1.17 4.02 -7.70
N HIS A 145 -1.97 4.33 -6.69
CA HIS A 145 -2.42 5.68 -6.34
C HIS A 145 -1.69 6.18 -5.08
N GLY A 146 -1.64 7.49 -4.84
CA GLY A 146 -0.95 8.09 -3.67
C GLY A 146 -1.64 7.87 -2.31
N GLY A 147 -2.40 6.77 -2.19
CA GLY A 147 -3.14 6.38 -0.98
C GLY A 147 -2.35 5.46 -0.07
#